data_AF-A0A946U3A4-F1
#
_entry.id   AF-A0A946U3A4-F1
#
_cell.length_a   1.000
_cell.length_b   1.000
_cell.length_c   1.000
_cell.angle_alpha   90.00
_cell.angle_beta   90.00
_cell.angle_gamma   90.00
#
_symmetry.space_group_name_H-M   'P 1'
#
loop_
_entity.id
_entity.type
_entity.pdbx_description
1 polymer ?
#
loop_
_entity_poly.entity_id
_entity_poly.type
_entity_poly.pdbx_seq_one_letter_code
_entity_poly.pdbx_strand_id
1 'polypeptide(L)' 'MANFKINKGFNVKVLGKPKAEVEEYAHQQLFAVYPSEFEGLKPRLKVKAGDSVKRGDVLFENKKNEKMLFRSPCCGTVKA' A
#
# COMPACT_ATOMS: atom_id res chain seq x y z
N MET A 1 14.11 -39.37 -11.91
CA MET A 1 13.39 -38.82 -13.09
C MET A 1 13.12 -37.35 -12.84
N ALA A 2 13.70 -36.46 -13.63
CA ALA A 2 13.59 -35.01 -13.43
C ALA A 2 12.23 -34.52 -13.95
N ASN A 3 11.50 -33.77 -13.11
CA ASN A 3 10.17 -33.25 -13.40
C ASN A 3 10.30 -31.79 -13.85
N PHE A 4 10.01 -31.49 -15.12
CA PHE A 4 10.16 -30.15 -15.70
C PHE A 4 8.80 -29.48 -15.87
N LYS A 5 8.59 -28.34 -15.20
CA LYS A 5 7.35 -27.54 -15.29
C LYS A 5 7.54 -26.43 -16.32
N ILE A 6 7.05 -26.63 -17.54
CA ILE A 6 7.11 -25.64 -18.63
C ILE A 6 5.86 -24.74 -18.55
N ASN A 7 6.04 -23.47 -18.20
CA ASN A 7 4.96 -22.48 -18.21
C ASN A 7 4.82 -21.89 -19.63
N LYS A 8 3.69 -22.13 -20.30
CA LYS A 8 3.36 -21.55 -21.62
C LYS A 8 2.88 -20.09 -21.45
N GLY A 9 3.78 -19.18 -21.09
CA GLY A 9 3.50 -17.75 -20.99
C GLY A 9 4.00 -16.98 -22.20
N PHE A 10 3.21 -16.03 -22.71
CA PHE A 10 3.64 -15.07 -23.73
C PHE A 10 4.37 -13.89 -23.08
N ASN A 11 5.61 -13.65 -23.48
CA ASN A 11 6.40 -12.54 -22.96
C ASN A 11 6.05 -11.25 -23.71
N VAL A 12 5.24 -10.38 -23.10
CA VAL A 12 4.81 -9.11 -23.69
C VAL A 12 6.01 -8.16 -23.77
N LYS A 13 6.32 -7.69 -24.99
CA LYS A 13 7.40 -6.73 -25.23
C LYS A 13 6.95 -5.33 -24.82
N VAL A 14 7.19 -4.96 -23.56
CA VAL A 14 6.91 -3.61 -23.04
C VAL A 14 8.18 -2.75 -23.11
N LEU A 15 8.05 -1.53 -23.65
CA LEU A 15 9.13 -0.53 -23.64
C LEU A 15 9.22 0.13 -22.26
N GLY A 16 10.42 0.52 -21.83
CA GLY A 16 10.64 1.19 -20.53
C GLY A 16 11.04 0.28 -19.39
N LYS A 17 11.87 -0.74 -19.65
CA LYS A 17 12.42 -1.61 -18.59
C LYS A 17 13.16 -0.74 -17.55
N PRO A 18 12.87 -0.89 -16.25
CA PRO A 18 13.54 -0.11 -15.21
C PRO A 18 15.04 -0.47 -15.17
N LYS A 19 15.87 0.52 -14.81
CA LYS A 19 17.28 0.27 -14.48
C LYS A 19 17.36 -0.57 -13.21
N ALA A 20 18.36 -1.42 -13.11
CA ALA A 20 18.59 -2.28 -11.94
C ALA A 20 19.36 -1.57 -10.80
N GLU A 21 19.40 -0.25 -10.83
CA GLU A 21 20.13 0.60 -9.89
C GLU A 21 19.15 1.18 -8.87
N VAL A 22 19.60 1.29 -7.62
CA VAL A 22 18.82 1.94 -6.55
C VAL A 22 19.28 3.39 -6.47
N GLU A 23 18.42 4.30 -6.90
CA GLU A 23 18.65 5.75 -6.79
C GLU A 23 18.01 6.27 -5.50
N GLU A 24 18.71 7.17 -4.80
CA GLU A 24 18.14 7.89 -3.66
C GLU A 24 17.32 9.08 -4.16
N TYR A 25 16.04 9.10 -3.75
CA TYR A 25 15.14 10.22 -4.03
C TYR A 25 14.94 11.09 -2.79
N ALA A 26 14.55 12.35 -3.02
CA ALA A 26 14.17 13.23 -1.94
C ALA A 26 13.02 12.64 -1.10
N HIS A 27 13.04 12.92 0.20
CA HIS A 27 12.02 12.42 1.10
C HIS A 27 10.64 12.97 0.72
N GLN A 28 9.71 12.07 0.40
CA GLN A 28 8.32 12.43 0.09
C GLN A 28 7.66 12.99 1.36
N GLN A 29 6.97 14.13 1.23
CA GLN A 29 6.30 14.78 2.37
C GLN A 29 4.88 14.28 2.61
N LEU A 30 4.28 13.63 1.61
CA LEU A 30 2.87 13.23 1.63
C LEU A 30 2.76 11.74 1.31
N PHE A 31 2.00 11.03 2.14
CA PHE A 31 1.70 9.62 1.96
C PHE A 31 0.19 9.42 2.09
N ALA A 32 -0.35 8.53 1.28
CA ALA A 32 -1.76 8.17 1.30
C ALA A 32 -1.91 6.64 1.30
N VAL A 33 -2.97 6.17 1.95
CA VAL A 33 -3.39 4.76 1.88
C VAL A 33 -4.78 4.77 1.27
N TYR A 34 -4.94 4.12 0.11
CA TYR A 34 -6.20 4.08 -0.61
C TYR A 34 -7.01 2.85 -0.22
N PRO A 35 -8.18 3.01 0.44
CA PRO A 35 -9.02 1.87 0.78
C PRO A 35 -9.54 1.11 -0.46
N SER A 36 -9.66 1.79 -1.60
CA SER A 36 -10.16 1.21 -2.86
C SER A 36 -9.22 0.17 -3.48
N GLU A 37 -7.95 0.13 -3.09
CA GLU A 37 -6.99 -0.88 -3.57
C GLU A 37 -7.22 -2.25 -2.92
N PHE A 38 -7.99 -2.30 -1.83
CA PHE A 38 -8.25 -3.53 -1.09
C PHE A 38 -9.63 -4.09 -1.46
N GLU A 39 -9.63 -5.22 -2.16
CA GLU A 39 -10.87 -5.88 -2.57
C GLU A 39 -11.71 -6.32 -1.35
N GLY A 40 -13.02 -6.02 -1.40
CA GLY A 40 -13.96 -6.40 -0.34
C GLY A 40 -13.87 -5.58 0.95
N LEU A 41 -13.00 -4.56 1.00
CA LEU A 41 -12.84 -3.65 2.14
C LEU A 41 -14.03 -2.69 2.27
N LYS A 42 -14.62 -2.60 3.48
CA LYS A 42 -15.55 -1.53 3.84
C LYS A 42 -14.88 -0.65 4.90
N PRO A 43 -14.21 0.46 4.52
CA PRO A 43 -13.40 1.23 5.47
C PRO A 43 -14.28 1.91 6.52
N ARG A 44 -13.85 1.84 7.76
CA ARG A 44 -14.38 2.61 8.89
C ARG A 44 -13.24 3.46 9.44
N LEU A 45 -13.28 4.76 9.19
CA LEU A 45 -12.24 5.71 9.60
C LEU A 45 -12.19 5.83 11.12
N LYS A 46 -10.98 5.82 11.69
CA LYS A 46 -10.72 6.06 13.12
C LYS A 46 -10.07 7.42 13.39
N VAL A 47 -9.64 8.11 12.33
CA VAL A 47 -8.99 9.42 12.36
C VAL A 47 -9.82 10.43 11.58
N LYS A 48 -9.64 11.71 11.89
CA LYS A 48 -10.22 12.86 11.19
C LYS A 48 -9.13 13.75 10.63
N ALA A 49 -9.50 14.63 9.69
CA ALA A 49 -8.59 15.67 9.22
C ALA A 49 -8.15 16.55 10.39
N GLY A 50 -6.84 16.83 10.47
CA GLY A 50 -6.22 17.57 11.57
C GLY A 50 -5.68 16.70 12.71
N ASP A 51 -6.02 15.41 12.77
CA ASP A 51 -5.49 14.52 13.80
C ASP A 51 -3.98 14.29 13.59
N SER A 52 -3.22 14.31 14.68
CA SER A 52 -1.80 13.93 14.67
C SER A 52 -1.67 12.42 14.86
N VAL A 53 -0.99 11.77 13.94
CA VAL A 53 -0.78 10.31 13.90
C VAL A 53 0.71 9.99 14.00
N LYS A 54 1.04 8.94 14.75
CA LYS A 54 2.36 8.33 14.81
C LYS A 54 2.43 7.16 13.85
N ARG A 55 3.65 6.75 13.53
CA ARG A 55 3.89 5.52 12.78
C ARG A 55 3.29 4.34 13.54
N GLY A 56 2.41 3.58 12.88
CA GLY A 56 1.72 2.44 13.47
C GLY A 56 0.35 2.74 14.07
N ASP A 57 -0.09 4.00 14.12
CA ASP A 57 -1.43 4.37 14.57
C ASP A 57 -2.49 3.93 13.56
N VAL A 58 -3.69 3.57 14.04
CA VAL A 58 -4.77 3.06 13.18
C VAL A 58 -5.45 4.20 12.44
N LEU A 59 -5.43 4.14 11.11
CA LEU A 59 -6.13 5.08 10.23
C LEU A 59 -7.59 4.65 10.02
N PHE A 60 -7.79 3.39 9.65
CA PHE A 60 -9.11 2.81 9.43
C PHE A 60 -9.11 1.30 9.65
N GLU A 61 -10.30 0.75 9.84
CA GLU A 61 -10.54 -0.69 9.99
C GLU A 61 -11.51 -1.20 8.94
N ASN A 62 -11.48 -2.50 8.66
CA ASN A 62 -12.52 -3.11 7.84
C ASN A 62 -13.79 -3.35 8.68
N LYS A 63 -14.91 -2.74 8.30
CA LYS A 63 -16.22 -2.95 8.96
C LYS A 63 -16.63 -4.43 9.00
N LYS A 64 -16.20 -5.24 8.03
CA LYS A 64 -16.51 -6.68 7.96
C LYS A 64 -15.62 -7.54 8.86
N ASN A 65 -14.43 -7.05 9.22
CA ASN A 65 -13.47 -7.78 10.03
C ASN A 65 -12.66 -6.79 10.88
N GLU A 66 -13.06 -6.65 12.14
CA GLU A 66 -12.50 -5.66 13.06
C GLU A 66 -11.04 -5.96 13.48
N LYS A 67 -10.54 -7.17 13.21
CA LYS A 67 -9.11 -7.50 13.37
C LYS A 67 -8.24 -6.94 12.26
N MET A 68 -8.83 -6.53 11.13
CA MET A 68 -8.11 -5.99 9.98
C MET A 68 -7.97 -4.47 10.12
N LEU A 69 -6.85 -4.06 10.74
CA LEU A 69 -6.51 -2.68 11.02
C LEU A 69 -5.49 -2.16 9.99
N PHE A 70 -5.76 -0.99 9.43
CA PHE A 70 -4.84 -0.29 8.54
C PHE A 70 -4.16 0.83 9.32
N ARG A 71 -2.83 0.80 9.31
CA ARG A 71 -1.99 1.66 10.16
C ARG A 71 -1.20 2.67 9.35
N SER A 72 -0.85 3.78 9.97
CA SER A 72 -0.07 4.83 9.34
C SER A 72 1.37 4.38 9.08
N PRO A 73 1.87 4.51 7.84
CA PRO A 73 3.27 4.21 7.53
C PRO A 73 4.23 5.26 8.08
N CYS A 74 3.75 6.48 8.32
CA CYS A 74 4.54 7.66 8.71
C CYS A 74 3.94 8.36 9.93
N CYS A 75 4.72 9.25 10.56
CA CYS A 75 4.20 10.18 11.55
C CYS A 75 3.90 11.53 10.91
N GLY A 76 2.87 12.24 11.39
CA GLY A 76 2.48 13.54 10.86
C GLY A 76 1.05 13.89 11.21
N THR A 77 0.46 14.77 10.41
CA THR A 77 -0.93 15.24 10.57
C THR A 77 -1.76 14.78 9.39
N VAL A 78 -2.95 14.24 9.65
CA VAL A 78 -3.89 13.82 8.61
C VAL A 78 -4.38 15.06 7.87
N LYS A 79 -3.99 15.20 6.60
CA LYS A 79 -4.53 16.23 5.71
C LYS A 79 -5.86 15.74 5.10
N ALA A 80 -6.78 16.69 4.88
CA ALA A 80 -8.05 16.46 4.20
C ALA A 80 -7.83 16.30 2.69
#